data_AF-A0A963SCQ5-F1
#
_entry.id   AF-A0A963SCQ5-F1
#
_cell.length_a   1.000
_cell.length_b   1.000
_cell.length_c   1.000
_cell.angle_alpha   90.00
_cell.angle_beta   90.00
_cell.angle_gamma   90.00
#
_symmetry.space_group_name_H-M   'P 1'
#
loop_
_entity.id
_entity.type
_entity.pdbx_description
1 polymer ?
#
loop_
_entity_poly.entity_id
_entity_poly.type
_entity_poly.pdbx_seq_one_letter_code
_entity_poly.pdbx_strand_id
1 'polypeptide(L)'
;MATRKRLSPEESRTAALEAARGLLIETGPQSVTLKAVAQRIGRTHANLLHHFGSASGLQKSLAAHLATTVCETIKDAVRASRAGLGSPREV
;
A
#
# COMPACT_ATOMS: atom_id res chain seq x y z
N MET A 1 26.86 -9.24 -1.49
CA MET A 1 25.81 -8.50 -2.22
C MET A 1 24.54 -9.32 -2.18
N ALA A 2 23.47 -8.85 -1.55
CA ALA A 2 22.20 -9.58 -1.52
C ALA A 2 21.66 -9.70 -2.95
N THR A 3 21.42 -10.93 -3.41
CA THR A 3 20.78 -11.23 -4.69
C THR A 3 19.41 -10.57 -4.71
N ARG A 4 19.27 -9.52 -5.52
CA ARG A 4 18.03 -8.74 -5.61
C ARG A 4 16.94 -9.66 -6.17
N LYS A 5 16.05 -10.16 -5.30
CA LYS A 5 14.97 -11.09 -5.67
C LYS A 5 14.16 -10.49 -6.83
N ARG A 6 13.98 -11.27 -7.90
CA ARG A 6 13.04 -10.94 -8.97
C ARG A 6 11.65 -11.02 -8.37
N LEU A 7 10.96 -9.88 -8.33
CA LEU A 7 9.56 -9.79 -7.97
C LEU A 7 8.75 -9.80 -9.28
N SER A 8 7.59 -10.43 -9.26
CA SER A 8 6.60 -10.28 -10.31
C SER A 8 6.13 -8.82 -10.40
N PRO A 9 5.53 -8.40 -11.54
CA PRO A 9 4.94 -7.08 -11.66
C PRO A 9 3.92 -6.75 -10.56
N GLU A 10 3.11 -7.74 -10.14
CA GLU A 10 2.14 -7.58 -9.06
C GLU A 10 2.81 -7.46 -7.69
N GLU A 11 3.79 -8.30 -7.38
CA GLU A 11 4.53 -8.22 -6.13
C GLU A 11 5.24 -6.86 -5.99
N SER A 12 5.80 -6.33 -7.08
CA SER A 12 6.41 -5.00 -7.11
C SER A 12 5.39 -3.90 -6.86
N ARG A 13 4.18 -4.03 -7.45
CA ARG A 13 3.08 -3.08 -7.23
C ARG A 13 2.60 -3.08 -5.79
N THR A 14 2.40 -4.26 -5.20
CA THR A 14 1.98 -4.40 -3.79
C THR A 14 3.05 -3.85 -2.85
N ALA A 15 4.33 -4.19 -3.06
CA ALA A 15 5.43 -3.65 -2.26
C ALA A 15 5.50 -2.12 -2.33
N ALA A 16 5.25 -1.53 -3.50
CA ALA A 16 5.18 -0.08 -3.66
C ALA A 16 4.04 0.56 -2.87
N LEU A 17 2.85 -0.05 -2.86
CA LEU A 17 1.70 0.46 -2.09
C LEU A 17 1.96 0.39 -0.58
N GLU A 18 2.55 -0.69 -0.09
CA GLU A 18 2.92 -0.81 1.33
C GLU A 18 3.99 0.21 1.73
N ALA A 19 5.00 0.41 0.89
CA ALA A 19 6.01 1.45 1.13
C ALA A 19 5.42 2.87 1.10
N ALA A 20 4.49 3.13 0.17
CA ALA A 20 3.79 4.40 0.09
C ALA A 20 2.92 4.66 1.33
N ARG A 21 2.23 3.63 1.84
CA ARG A 21 1.48 3.68 3.10
C ARG A 21 2.40 3.99 4.28
N GLY A 22 3.56 3.34 4.37
CA GLY A 22 4.56 3.63 5.40
C GLY A 22 5.02 5.09 5.38
N LEU A 23 5.38 5.61 4.21
CA LEU A 23 5.77 7.01 4.05
C LEU A 23 4.65 7.99 4.42
N LEU A 24 3.40 7.67 4.06
CA LEU A 24 2.25 8.49 4.42
C LEU A 24 2.09 8.62 5.93
N ILE A 25 2.24 7.52 6.67
CA ILE A 25 2.10 7.49 8.13
C ILE A 25 3.27 8.20 8.82
N GLU A 26 4.49 7.97 8.33
CA GLU A 26 5.71 8.48 8.98
C GLU A 26 5.94 9.98 8.74
N THR A 27 5.71 10.44 7.51
CA THR A 27 6.15 11.78 7.08
C THR A 27 5.10 12.54 6.26
N GLY A 28 3.86 12.04 6.21
CA GLY A 28 2.73 12.72 5.61
C GLY A 28 2.65 12.67 4.08
N PRO A 29 1.58 13.25 3.50
CA PRO A 29 1.19 13.04 2.09
C PRO A 29 2.19 13.60 1.08
N GLN A 30 2.90 14.68 1.42
CA GLN A 30 3.91 15.28 0.54
C GLN A 30 5.10 14.34 0.27
N SER A 31 5.32 13.37 1.16
CA SER A 31 6.43 12.41 1.06
C SER A 31 6.13 11.24 0.11
N VAL A 32 4.86 11.05 -0.28
CA VAL A 32 4.42 9.95 -1.15
C VAL A 32 4.73 10.28 -2.60
N THR A 33 6.01 10.20 -2.95
CA THR A 33 6.52 10.46 -4.30
C THR A 33 7.04 9.17 -4.93
N LEU A 34 7.03 9.10 -6.27
CA LEU A 34 7.58 7.94 -7.01
C LEU A 34 9.04 7.67 -6.63
N LYS A 35 9.84 8.73 -6.44
CA LYS A 35 11.25 8.63 -6.03
C LYS A 35 11.40 8.02 -4.64
N ALA A 36 10.69 8.55 -3.64
CA ALA A 36 10.79 8.08 -2.26
C ALA A 36 10.33 6.62 -2.12
N VAL A 37 9.22 6.26 -2.78
CA VAL A 37 8.71 4.88 -2.80
C VAL A 37 9.71 3.95 -3.48
N ALA A 38 10.22 4.31 -4.66
CA ALA A 38 11.20 3.52 -5.40
C ALA A 38 12.45 3.25 -4.56
N GLN A 39 12.98 4.28 -3.89
CA GLN A 39 14.13 4.15 -2.99
C GLN A 39 13.82 3.19 -1.83
N ARG A 40 12.64 3.30 -1.20
CA ARG A 40 12.26 2.46 -0.07
C ARG A 40 12.14 0.98 -0.41
N ILE A 41 11.71 0.64 -1.64
CA ILE A 41 11.61 -0.76 -2.10
C ILE A 41 12.82 -1.25 -2.91
N GLY A 42 13.88 -0.45 -3.02
CA GLY A 42 15.09 -0.81 -3.78
C GLY A 42 14.84 -0.99 -5.29
N ARG A 43 13.90 -0.21 -5.86
CA ARG A 43 13.54 -0.20 -7.28
C ARG A 43 13.88 1.14 -7.93
N THR A 44 13.84 1.16 -9.26
CA THR A 44 14.14 2.37 -10.03
C THR A 44 12.91 3.26 -10.13
N HIS A 45 13.12 4.57 -10.27
CA HIS A 45 12.03 5.52 -10.53
C HIS A 45 11.22 5.12 -11.78
N ALA A 46 11.90 4.66 -12.83
CA ALA A 46 11.25 4.15 -14.05
C ALA A 46 10.30 2.99 -13.78
N ASN A 47 10.68 2.02 -12.93
CA ASN A 47 9.80 0.90 -12.58
C ASN A 47 8.47 1.41 -11.97
N LEU A 48 8.52 2.35 -11.04
CA LEU A 48 7.31 2.94 -10.44
C LEU A 48 6.52 3.76 -11.47
N LEU A 49 7.21 4.51 -12.33
CA LEU A 49 6.57 5.27 -13.40
C LEU A 49 5.79 4.36 -14.36
N HIS A 50 6.32 3.18 -14.69
CA HIS A 50 5.62 2.20 -15.52
C HIS A 50 4.36 1.62 -14.84
N HIS A 51 4.40 1.41 -13.52
CA HIS A 51 3.27 0.84 -12.79
C HIS A 51 2.16 1.84 -12.48
N PHE A 52 2.52 3.09 -12.21
CA PHE A 52 1.59 4.09 -11.67
C PHE A 52 1.36 5.28 -12.61
N GLY A 53 2.19 5.46 -13.63
CA GLY A 53 2.13 6.56 -14.61
C GLY A 53 2.57 7.92 -14.07
N SER A 54 2.24 8.25 -12.83
CA SER A 54 2.57 9.53 -12.19
C SER A 54 2.52 9.44 -10.66
N ALA A 55 2.98 10.49 -9.97
CA ALA A 55 2.81 10.62 -8.53
C ALA A 55 1.33 10.65 -8.11
N SER A 56 0.48 11.34 -8.87
CA SER A 56 -0.97 11.33 -8.63
C SER A 56 -1.60 9.96 -8.88
N GLY A 57 -1.12 9.21 -9.87
CA GLY A 57 -1.55 7.83 -10.14
C GLY A 57 -1.15 6.86 -9.03
N LEU A 58 0.04 7.05 -8.44
CA LEU A 58 0.47 6.34 -7.23
C LEU A 58 -0.44 6.68 -6.05
N GLN A 59 -0.70 7.97 -5.79
CA GLN A 59 -1.58 8.41 -4.70
C GLN A 59 -3.02 7.89 -4.86
N LYS A 60 -3.55 7.91 -6.08
CA LYS A 60 -4.87 7.33 -6.39
C LYS A 60 -4.91 5.83 -6.12
N SER A 61 -3.87 5.10 -6.53
CA SER A 61 -3.75 3.67 -6.28
C SER A 61 -3.62 3.37 -4.79
N LEU A 62 -2.87 4.19 -4.06
CA LEU A 62 -2.75 4.10 -2.59
C LEU A 62 -4.10 4.36 -1.91
N ALA A 63 -4.82 5.40 -2.30
CA ALA A 63 -6.13 5.71 -1.73
C ALA A 63 -7.13 4.55 -1.96
N ALA A 64 -7.14 3.97 -3.17
CA ALA A 64 -7.96 2.81 -3.48
C ALA A 64 -7.57 1.60 -2.62
N HIS A 65 -6.27 1.31 -2.48
CA HIS A 65 -5.75 0.24 -1.63
C HIS A 65 -6.21 0.40 -0.19
N LEU A 66 -6.01 1.58 0.40
CA LEU A 66 -6.42 1.87 1.77
C LEU A 66 -7.94 1.74 1.97
N ALA A 67 -8.73 2.27 1.02
CA ALA A 67 -10.19 2.16 1.10
C ALA A 67 -10.65 0.70 1.06
N THR A 68 -10.09 -0.13 0.16
CA THR A 68 -10.38 -1.56 0.10
C THR A 68 -10.00 -2.25 1.41
N THR A 69 -8.79 -2.05 1.91
CA THR A 69 -8.33 -2.68 3.16
C THR A 69 -9.23 -2.31 4.34
N VAL A 70 -9.57 -1.03 4.51
CA VAL A 70 -10.45 -0.58 5.60
C VAL A 70 -11.85 -1.20 5.48
N CYS A 71 -12.44 -1.19 4.28
CA CYS A 71 -13.73 -1.81 4.04
C CYS A 71 -13.72 -3.32 4.32
N GLU A 72 -12.63 -4.01 3.99
CA GLU A 72 -12.47 -5.44 4.30
C GLU A 72 -12.36 -5.69 5.79
N THR A 73 -11.54 -4.93 6.51
CA THR A 73 -11.42 -5.03 7.98
C THR A 73 -12.77 -4.80 8.67
N ILE A 74 -13.51 -3.76 8.27
CA ILE A 74 -14.85 -3.48 8.84
C ILE A 74 -15.82 -4.62 8.53
N LYS A 75 -15.81 -5.12 7.29
CA LYS A 75 -16.68 -6.23 6.87
C LYS A 75 -16.42 -7.48 7.72
N ASP A 76 -15.15 -7.79 7.98
CA ASP A 76 -14.77 -8.96 8.77
C ASP A 76 -15.13 -8.80 10.24
N ALA A 77 -14.92 -7.61 10.83
CA ALA A 77 -15.35 -7.31 12.19
C ALA A 77 -16.88 -7.40 12.35
N VAL A 78 -17.66 -6.88 11.39
CA VAL A 78 -19.13 -7.00 11.38
C VAL A 78 -19.57 -8.47 11.31
N ARG A 79 -18.89 -9.29 10.49
CA ARG A 79 -19.18 -10.73 10.40
C ARG A 79 -18.88 -11.44 11.71
N ALA A 80 -17.74 -11.14 12.34
CA ALA A 80 -17.35 -11.71 13.64
C ALA A 80 -18.36 -11.33 14.74
N SER A 81 -18.76 -10.05 14.80
CA SER A 81 -19.77 -9.58 15.75
C SER A 81 -21.11 -10.30 15.56
N ARG A 82 -21.57 -10.47 14.31
CA ARG A 82 -22.81 -11.21 13.99
C ARG A 82 -22.74 -12.69 14.34
N ALA A 83 -21.56 -13.30 14.30
CA ALA A 83 -21.33 -14.68 14.70
C ALA A 83 -21.22 -14.88 16.22
N GLY A 84 -21.34 -13.81 17.02
CA GLY A 84 -21.14 -13.85 18.47
C GLY A 84 -19.67 -13.95 18.88
N LEU A 85 -18.74 -13.73 17.95
CA LEU A 85 -17.29 -13.88 18.14
C LEU A 85 -16.55 -12.53 18.23
N GLY A 86 -17.24 -11.40 18.07
CA GLY A 86 -16.61 -10.07 17.99
C GLY A 86 -17.14 -9.07 19.02
N SER A 87 -16.23 -8.25 19.55
CA SER A 87 -16.50 -7.12 20.45
C SER A 87 -16.57 -5.81 19.64
N PRO A 88 -17.51 -4.88 19.95
CA PRO A 88 -17.62 -3.60 19.26
C PRO A 88 -16.35 -2.72 19.25
N ARG A 89 -15.33 -3.05 20.03
CA ARG A 89 -14.04 -2.32 20.13
C ARG A 89 -12.94 -2.84 19.20
N GLU A 90 -13.18 -3.89 18.43
CA GLU A 90 -12.16 -4.52 17.56
C GLU A 90 -12.06 -3.89 16.16
N VAL A 91 -12.82 -2.81 15.91
CA VAL A 91 -12.76 -2.00 14.68
C VAL A 91 -11.85 -0.78 14.81
#